data_AF-A0A0F2PJG2-F1
#
_entry.id   AF-A0A0F2PJG2-F1
#
_cell.length_a   1.000
_cell.length_b   1.000
_cell.length_c   1.000
_cell.angle_alpha   90.00
_cell.angle_beta   90.00
_cell.angle_gamma   90.00
#
_symmetry.space_group_name_H-M   'P 1'
#
loop_
_entity.id
_entity.type
_entity.pdbx_description
1 polymer ?
#
loop_
_entity_poly.entity_id
_entity_poly.type
_entity_poly.pdbx_seq_one_letter_code
_entity_poly.pdbx_strand_id
1 'polypeptide(L)'
;MYFPVIDYEFYKNFSAHVTNDMQDYIDIMAEESNEVPAKDAALVISWDEIVNRALNQEDFIETHSDSIKIDEIKQLHQKYVTFTLYGANNTPLFSYDAKTIDPEAKDAYLSAVANGGNSEFIKTLEGFLDVVKNNDDKLTNQVEQYRTDVSKKYSTTS
;
A
#
# COMPACT_ATOMS: atom_id res chain seq x y z
N MET A 1 -22.84 8.15 -11.96
CA MET A 1 -22.45 8.86 -10.73
C MET A 1 -21.13 9.57 -11.02
N TYR A 2 -20.95 10.81 -10.55
CA TYR A 2 -19.69 11.56 -10.70
C TYR A 2 -19.06 11.70 -9.32
N PHE A 3 -17.75 11.45 -9.22
CA PHE A 3 -16.98 11.60 -7.99
C PHE A 3 -15.93 12.69 -8.23
N PRO A 4 -16.11 13.91 -7.68
CA PRO A 4 -15.11 14.95 -7.82
C PRO A 4 -13.82 14.53 -7.09
N VAL A 5 -12.69 14.70 -7.76
CA VAL A 5 -11.35 14.46 -7.23
C VAL A 5 -10.60 15.79 -7.29
N ILE A 6 -9.82 16.10 -6.25
CA ILE A 6 -8.95 17.27 -6.23
C ILE A 6 -7.80 17.01 -7.19
N ASP A 7 -7.52 17.96 -8.09
CA ASP A 7 -6.37 17.93 -8.98
C ASP A 7 -5.11 18.38 -8.21
N TYR A 8 -4.46 17.43 -7.54
CA TYR A 8 -3.22 17.69 -6.81
C TYR A 8 -2.03 17.90 -7.75
N GLU A 9 -2.10 17.41 -9.00
CA GLU A 9 -1.06 17.67 -10.00
C GLU A 9 -0.95 19.18 -10.27
N PHE A 10 -2.07 19.90 -10.31
CA PHE A 10 -2.04 21.36 -10.41
C PHE A 10 -1.30 22.02 -9.22
N TYR A 11 -1.34 21.42 -8.03
CA TYR A 11 -0.75 22.01 -6.82
C TYR A 11 0.78 21.93 -6.82
N LYS A 12 1.39 21.03 -7.61
CA LYS A 12 2.84 20.97 -7.80
C LYS A 12 3.45 22.27 -8.34
N ASN A 13 2.65 23.11 -9.02
CA ASN A 13 3.10 24.44 -9.45
C ASN A 13 3.48 25.36 -8.27
N PHE A 14 3.09 25.02 -7.05
CA PHE A 14 3.36 25.77 -5.83
C PHE A 14 4.38 25.10 -4.91
N SER A 15 5.02 24.00 -5.32
CA SER A 15 5.97 23.24 -4.47
C SER A 15 7.09 24.11 -3.90
N ALA A 16 7.56 25.11 -4.64
CA ALA A 16 8.59 26.06 -4.18
C ALA A 16 8.12 27.04 -3.08
N HIS A 17 6.82 27.05 -2.74
CA HIS A 17 6.20 27.97 -1.79
C HIS A 17 5.62 27.28 -0.57
N VAL A 18 5.80 25.97 -0.45
CA VAL A 18 5.36 25.17 0.69
C VAL A 18 6.55 24.58 1.44
N THR A 19 6.31 24.05 2.62
CA THR A 19 7.30 23.29 3.38
C THR A 19 7.59 21.95 2.69
N ASN A 20 8.75 21.35 2.96
CA ASN A 20 9.14 20.08 2.32
C ASN A 20 8.13 18.96 2.55
N ASP A 21 7.57 18.85 3.77
CA ASP A 21 6.52 17.88 4.06
C ASP A 21 5.27 18.11 3.21
N MET A 22 4.87 19.37 3.01
CA MET A 22 3.71 19.67 2.15
C MET A 22 4.01 19.41 0.68
N GLN A 23 5.25 19.58 0.23
CA GLN A 23 5.68 19.20 -1.11
C GLN A 23 5.53 17.69 -1.32
N ASP A 24 6.10 16.88 -0.42
CA ASP A 24 6.05 15.41 -0.53
C ASP A 24 4.62 14.88 -0.39
N TYR A 25 3.81 15.50 0.47
CA TYR A 25 2.36 15.22 0.56
C TYR A 25 1.64 15.50 -0.76
N ILE A 26 1.91 16.65 -1.40
CA ILE A 26 1.30 17.00 -2.70
C ILE A 26 1.72 15.98 -3.76
N ASP A 27 2.98 15.54 -3.75
CA ASP A 27 3.47 14.55 -4.71
C ASP A 27 2.76 13.19 -4.53
N ILE A 28 2.61 12.69 -3.30
CA ILE A 28 1.83 11.48 -3.00
C ILE A 28 0.38 11.64 -3.45
N MET A 29 -0.27 12.76 -3.11
CA MET A 29 -1.68 12.96 -3.42
C MET A 29 -1.93 13.21 -4.91
N ALA A 30 -0.94 13.75 -5.64
CA ALA A 30 -0.99 13.86 -7.09
C ALA A 30 -1.04 12.48 -7.73
N GLU A 31 -0.19 11.56 -7.31
CA GLU A 31 -0.18 10.16 -7.75
C GLU A 31 -1.54 9.47 -7.48
N GLU A 32 -2.11 9.65 -6.27
CA GLU A 32 -3.45 9.13 -5.93
C GLU A 32 -4.57 9.70 -6.81
N SER A 33 -4.48 10.98 -7.17
CA SER A 33 -5.53 11.68 -7.92
C SER A 33 -5.45 11.43 -9.43
N ASN A 34 -4.24 11.29 -9.97
CA ASN A 34 -3.98 11.03 -11.39
C ASN A 34 -4.33 9.58 -11.74
N GLU A 35 -3.99 8.66 -10.85
CA GLU A 35 -4.17 7.23 -11.04
C GLU A 35 -4.83 6.61 -9.81
N VAL A 36 -6.17 6.62 -9.84
CA VAL A 36 -6.99 6.07 -8.75
C VAL A 36 -6.66 4.59 -8.56
N PRO A 37 -6.30 4.12 -7.35
CA PRO A 37 -5.81 2.75 -7.16
C PRO A 37 -6.89 1.68 -7.25
N ALA A 38 -8.15 2.05 -6.96
CA ALA A 38 -9.28 1.13 -6.97
C ALA A 38 -10.57 1.78 -7.49
N LYS A 39 -11.30 1.04 -8.33
CA LYS A 39 -12.60 1.45 -8.88
C LYS A 39 -13.54 0.25 -8.93
N ASP A 40 -14.82 0.48 -8.58
CA ASP A 40 -15.85 -0.57 -8.55
C ASP A 40 -15.39 -1.82 -7.76
N ALA A 41 -14.71 -1.59 -6.63
CA ALA A 41 -14.11 -2.61 -5.76
C ALA A 41 -13.06 -3.52 -6.44
N ALA A 42 -12.48 -3.11 -7.56
CA ALA A 42 -11.30 -3.70 -8.19
C ALA A 42 -10.09 -2.77 -8.02
N LEU A 43 -8.90 -3.34 -7.80
CA LEU A 43 -7.64 -2.64 -8.02
C LEU A 43 -7.50 -2.40 -9.53
N VAL A 44 -7.09 -1.19 -9.90
CA VAL A 44 -6.90 -0.80 -11.31
C VAL A 44 -5.48 -0.34 -11.62
N ILE A 45 -4.58 -0.48 -10.63
CA ILE A 45 -3.12 -0.33 -10.75
C ILE A 45 -2.45 -1.68 -10.49
N SER A 46 -1.18 -1.83 -10.88
CA SER A 46 -0.44 -3.08 -10.69
C SER A 46 -0.06 -3.33 -9.23
N TRP A 47 0.29 -4.57 -8.91
CA TRP A 47 0.81 -4.93 -7.58
C TRP A 47 2.14 -4.23 -7.25
N ASP A 48 3.01 -4.04 -8.24
CA ASP A 48 4.24 -3.23 -8.07
C ASP A 48 3.91 -1.79 -7.67
N GLU A 49 2.90 -1.19 -8.30
CA GLU A 49 2.48 0.18 -8.00
C GLU A 49 1.90 0.29 -6.59
N ILE A 50 1.11 -0.70 -6.15
CA ILE A 50 0.61 -0.79 -4.76
C ILE A 50 1.77 -0.78 -3.77
N VAL A 51 2.82 -1.58 -4.03
CA VAL A 51 4.00 -1.67 -3.17
C VAL A 51 4.81 -0.38 -3.18
N ASN A 52 5.04 0.21 -4.36
CA ASN A 52 5.79 1.46 -4.48
C ASN A 52 5.12 2.62 -3.74
N ARG A 53 3.79 2.74 -3.87
CA ARG A 53 3.01 3.74 -3.14
C ARG A 53 3.05 3.53 -1.64
N ALA A 54 2.96 2.27 -1.18
CA ALA A 54 3.11 1.95 0.23
C ALA A 54 4.48 2.38 0.78
N LEU A 55 5.56 2.14 0.02
CA LEU A 55 6.92 2.56 0.38
C LEU A 55 7.07 4.08 0.42
N ASN A 56 6.55 4.79 -0.57
CA ASN A 56 6.57 6.25 -0.61
C ASN A 56 5.83 6.86 0.59
N GLN A 57 4.70 6.27 0.97
CA GLN A 57 3.94 6.69 2.15
C GLN A 57 4.66 6.37 3.46
N GLU A 58 5.38 5.24 3.54
CA GLU A 58 6.23 4.92 4.70
C GLU A 58 7.38 5.93 4.85
N ASP A 59 8.05 6.25 3.75
CA ASP A 59 9.15 7.23 3.74
C ASP A 59 8.66 8.60 4.24
N PHE A 60 7.48 9.05 3.81
CA PHE A 60 6.86 10.26 4.36
C PHE A 60 6.64 10.18 5.88
N ILE A 61 6.14 9.06 6.38
CA ILE A 61 5.84 8.88 7.81
C ILE A 61 7.13 8.93 8.64
N GLU A 62 8.22 8.35 8.11
CA GLU A 62 9.53 8.33 8.78
C GLU A 62 10.22 9.70 8.72
N THR A 63 10.11 10.40 7.59
CA THR A 63 10.81 11.68 7.34
C THR A 63 10.08 12.88 7.93
N HIS A 64 8.75 12.88 7.93
CA HIS A 64 7.89 14.02 8.30
C HIS A 64 6.96 13.73 9.48
N SER A 65 7.49 13.11 10.53
CA SER A 65 6.72 12.67 11.70
C SER A 65 5.97 13.78 12.46
N ASP A 66 6.35 15.05 12.28
CA ASP A 66 5.72 16.24 12.86
C ASP A 66 4.83 17.02 11.88
N SER A 67 4.68 16.53 10.64
CA SER A 67 3.81 17.14 9.64
C SER A 67 2.37 17.19 10.11
N ILE A 68 1.67 18.26 9.75
CA ILE A 68 0.22 18.36 9.94
C ILE A 68 -0.58 17.32 9.14
N LYS A 69 0.06 16.66 8.16
CA LYS A 69 -0.52 15.63 7.28
C LYS A 69 -0.19 14.21 7.70
N ILE A 70 0.54 14.02 8.80
CA ILE A 70 1.01 12.71 9.23
C ILE A 70 -0.12 11.68 9.40
N ASP A 71 -1.24 12.06 9.99
CA ASP A 71 -2.36 11.15 10.22
C ASP A 71 -3.07 10.75 8.93
N GLU A 72 -3.14 11.65 7.94
CA GLU A 72 -3.72 11.37 6.63
C GLU A 72 -2.85 10.34 5.87
N ILE A 73 -1.52 10.52 5.89
CA ILE A 73 -0.60 9.58 5.22
C ILE A 73 -0.52 8.25 5.96
N LYS A 74 -0.58 8.21 7.29
CA LYS A 74 -0.70 6.95 8.06
C LYS A 74 -1.94 6.15 7.66
N GLN A 75 -3.09 6.82 7.50
CA GLN A 75 -4.32 6.16 7.04
C GLN A 75 -4.20 5.66 5.60
N LEU A 76 -3.56 6.44 4.72
CA LEU A 76 -3.29 6.03 3.35
C LEU A 76 -2.36 4.81 3.31
N HIS A 77 -1.27 4.83 4.07
CA HIS A 77 -0.34 3.71 4.21
C HIS A 77 -1.03 2.45 4.71
N GLN A 78 -1.87 2.56 5.75
CA GLN A 78 -2.68 1.44 6.25
C GLN A 78 -3.59 0.85 5.16
N LYS A 79 -4.20 1.69 4.31
CA LYS A 79 -5.01 1.25 3.17
C LYS A 79 -4.17 0.49 2.14
N TYR A 80 -2.97 0.96 1.83
CA TYR A 80 -2.06 0.30 0.89
C TYR A 80 -1.48 -1.01 1.43
N VAL A 81 -1.19 -1.09 2.74
CA VAL A 81 -0.89 -2.36 3.41
C VAL A 81 -2.07 -3.32 3.30
N THR A 82 -3.31 -2.83 3.45
CA THR A 82 -4.52 -3.65 3.27
C THR A 82 -4.65 -4.14 1.83
N PHE A 83 -4.44 -3.29 0.82
CA PHE A 83 -4.42 -3.73 -0.58
C PHE A 83 -3.34 -4.79 -0.82
N THR A 84 -2.13 -4.58 -0.31
CA THR A 84 -1.02 -5.54 -0.42
C THR A 84 -1.40 -6.90 0.16
N LEU A 85 -2.09 -6.94 1.30
CA LEU A 85 -2.39 -8.19 1.99
C LEU A 85 -3.68 -8.86 1.53
N TYR A 86 -4.65 -8.12 1.00
CA TYR A 86 -6.00 -8.65 0.71
C TYR A 86 -6.42 -8.47 -0.75
N GLY A 87 -5.87 -7.49 -1.45
CA GLY A 87 -6.38 -7.00 -2.73
C GLY A 87 -7.65 -6.18 -2.56
N ALA A 88 -8.54 -6.27 -3.53
CA ALA A 88 -9.90 -5.74 -3.47
C ALA A 88 -10.92 -6.83 -3.79
N ASN A 89 -12.22 -6.60 -3.57
CA ASN A 89 -13.24 -7.65 -3.74
C ASN A 89 -13.25 -8.27 -5.14
N ASN A 90 -13.08 -7.45 -6.19
CA ASN A 90 -13.11 -7.92 -7.57
C ASN A 90 -11.73 -8.30 -8.12
N THR A 91 -10.67 -8.01 -7.36
CA THR A 91 -9.27 -8.36 -7.66
C THR A 91 -8.60 -8.81 -6.36
N PRO A 92 -9.07 -9.93 -5.77
CA PRO A 92 -8.56 -10.37 -4.47
C PRO A 92 -7.14 -10.90 -4.63
N LEU A 93 -6.31 -10.71 -3.61
CA LEU A 93 -4.95 -11.26 -3.61
C LEU A 93 -4.93 -12.79 -3.70
N PHE A 94 -5.92 -13.45 -3.12
CA PHE A 94 -6.09 -14.90 -3.27
C PHE A 94 -7.37 -15.19 -4.01
N SER A 95 -7.27 -16.07 -5.00
CA SER A 95 -8.43 -16.54 -5.76
C SER A 95 -9.52 -17.11 -4.84
N TYR A 96 -10.79 -16.84 -5.16
CA TYR A 96 -11.90 -17.34 -4.36
C TYR A 96 -12.03 -18.87 -4.39
N ASP A 97 -11.74 -19.47 -5.55
CA ASP A 97 -11.93 -20.91 -5.76
C ASP A 97 -10.76 -21.74 -5.18
N ALA A 98 -9.54 -21.46 -5.65
CA ALA A 98 -8.37 -22.25 -5.29
C ALA A 98 -7.70 -21.77 -3.99
N LYS A 99 -8.08 -20.57 -3.52
CA LYS A 99 -7.42 -19.90 -2.38
C LYS A 99 -5.93 -19.75 -2.58
N THR A 100 -5.44 -19.71 -3.81
CA THR A 100 -4.03 -19.49 -4.14
C THR A 100 -3.75 -18.02 -4.34
N ILE A 101 -2.56 -17.58 -3.93
CA ILE A 101 -2.09 -16.21 -4.15
C ILE A 101 -2.03 -15.90 -5.66
N ASP A 102 -2.32 -14.66 -6.00
CA ASP A 102 -2.14 -14.12 -7.33
C ASP A 102 -0.64 -14.17 -7.72
N PRO A 103 -0.30 -14.79 -8.86
CA PRO A 103 1.10 -14.96 -9.26
C PRO A 103 1.79 -13.62 -9.58
N GLU A 104 1.07 -12.66 -10.16
CA GLU A 104 1.62 -11.33 -10.47
C GLU A 104 1.92 -10.57 -9.17
N ALA A 105 1.04 -10.68 -8.17
CA ALA A 105 1.29 -10.12 -6.85
C ALA A 105 2.52 -10.75 -6.19
N LYS A 106 2.62 -12.08 -6.24
CA LYS A 106 3.75 -12.81 -5.66
C LYS A 106 5.09 -12.39 -6.29
N ASP A 107 5.13 -12.24 -7.62
CA ASP A 107 6.32 -11.82 -8.35
C ASP A 107 6.72 -10.37 -8.02
N ALA A 108 5.75 -9.46 -7.94
CA ALA A 108 5.96 -8.08 -7.50
C ALA A 108 6.53 -8.03 -6.06
N TYR A 109 5.97 -8.82 -5.15
CA TYR A 109 6.39 -8.82 -3.75
C TYR A 109 7.78 -9.41 -3.56
N LEU A 110 8.11 -10.49 -4.27
CA LEU A 110 9.46 -11.06 -4.26
C LEU A 110 10.48 -10.06 -4.81
N SER A 111 10.14 -9.34 -5.88
CA SER A 111 10.98 -8.30 -6.46
C SER A 111 11.18 -7.14 -5.49
N ALA A 112 10.13 -6.72 -4.80
CA ALA A 112 10.19 -5.66 -3.79
C ALA A 112 11.05 -6.06 -2.59
N VAL A 113 10.91 -7.29 -2.06
CA VAL A 113 11.73 -7.77 -0.94
C VAL A 113 13.20 -7.92 -1.33
N ALA A 114 13.49 -8.37 -2.55
CA ALA A 114 14.87 -8.52 -3.03
C ALA A 114 15.61 -7.18 -3.17
N ASN A 115 14.88 -6.10 -3.46
CA ASN A 115 15.43 -4.75 -3.66
C ASN A 115 15.16 -3.80 -2.48
N GLY A 116 14.32 -4.22 -1.55
CA GLY A 116 13.83 -3.43 -0.44
C GLY A 116 14.92 -3.30 0.63
N GLY A 117 15.26 -2.05 0.97
CA GLY A 117 16.19 -1.74 2.05
C GLY A 117 15.61 -2.06 3.43
N ASN A 118 15.96 -1.26 4.44
CA ASN A 118 15.57 -1.51 5.84
C ASN A 118 14.12 -1.11 6.20
N SER A 119 13.21 -1.09 5.24
CA SER A 119 11.79 -0.70 5.40
C SER A 119 11.02 -1.67 6.31
N GLU A 120 10.16 -1.15 7.18
CA GLU A 120 9.34 -1.97 8.08
C GLU A 120 8.18 -2.64 7.32
N PHE A 121 7.65 -1.97 6.30
CA PHE A 121 6.73 -2.53 5.34
C PHE A 121 7.35 -3.69 4.56
N ILE A 122 8.59 -3.57 4.07
CA ILE A 122 9.29 -4.67 3.38
C ILE A 122 9.49 -5.87 4.30
N LYS A 123 9.89 -5.67 5.55
CA LYS A 123 9.99 -6.78 6.53
C LYS A 123 8.64 -7.46 6.77
N THR A 124 7.58 -6.68 6.79
CA THR A 124 6.21 -7.20 6.89
C THR A 124 5.84 -8.01 5.64
N LEU A 125 6.22 -7.54 4.45
CA LEU A 125 5.98 -8.23 3.18
C LEU A 125 6.78 -9.53 3.06
N GLU A 126 8.05 -9.52 3.49
CA GLU A 126 8.92 -10.70 3.58
C GLU A 126 8.30 -11.76 4.50
N GLY A 127 7.90 -11.36 5.72
CA GLY A 127 7.24 -12.27 6.65
C GLY A 127 5.92 -12.82 6.12
N PHE A 128 5.15 -12.01 5.38
CA PHE A 128 3.93 -12.47 4.70
C PHE A 128 4.24 -13.53 3.64
N LEU A 129 5.22 -13.28 2.77
CA LEU A 129 5.66 -14.24 1.74
C LEU A 129 6.16 -15.56 2.34
N ASP A 130 6.89 -15.51 3.45
CA ASP A 130 7.34 -16.71 4.16
C ASP A 130 6.18 -17.55 4.68
N VAL A 131 5.17 -16.92 5.31
CA VAL A 131 3.98 -17.63 5.79
C VAL A 131 3.18 -18.22 4.64
N VAL A 132 3.01 -17.48 3.54
CA VAL A 132 2.33 -17.95 2.32
C VAL A 132 3.06 -19.14 1.70
N LYS A 133 4.37 -19.06 1.55
CA LYS A 133 5.22 -20.14 1.03
C LYS A 133 5.15 -21.40 1.90
N ASN A 134 5.20 -21.24 3.22
CA ASN A 134 5.07 -22.35 4.17
C ASN A 134 3.66 -22.99 4.19
N ASN A 135 2.70 -22.37 3.52
CA ASN A 135 1.31 -22.82 3.41
C ASN A 135 0.94 -23.15 1.94
N ASP A 136 1.92 -23.58 1.13
CA ASP A 136 1.75 -23.99 -0.27
C ASP A 136 1.06 -22.92 -1.14
N ASP A 137 1.39 -21.65 -0.91
CA ASP A 137 0.83 -20.48 -1.59
C ASP A 137 -0.68 -20.30 -1.40
N LYS A 138 -1.26 -20.90 -0.34
CA LYS A 138 -2.70 -20.89 -0.08
C LYS A 138 -3.10 -20.03 1.11
N LEU A 139 -4.30 -19.46 1.03
CA LEU A 139 -4.96 -18.78 2.12
C LEU A 139 -5.47 -19.79 3.16
N THR A 140 -4.57 -20.16 4.09
CA THR A 140 -4.89 -20.97 5.27
C THR A 140 -5.20 -20.08 6.48
N ASN A 141 -5.62 -20.70 7.59
CA ASN A 141 -5.84 -19.97 8.84
C ASN A 141 -4.56 -19.28 9.36
N GLN A 142 -3.37 -19.83 9.06
CA GLN A 142 -2.10 -19.21 9.47
C GLN A 142 -1.82 -17.94 8.66
N VAL A 143 -2.05 -17.99 7.35
CA VAL A 143 -1.94 -16.80 6.48
C VAL A 143 -2.95 -15.74 6.88
N GLU A 144 -4.20 -16.13 7.16
CA GLU A 144 -5.24 -15.19 7.59
C GLU A 144 -4.94 -14.57 8.97
N GLN A 145 -4.38 -15.35 9.89
CA GLN A 145 -3.92 -14.85 11.18
C GLN A 145 -2.81 -13.80 11.01
N TYR A 146 -1.82 -14.08 10.16
CA TYR A 146 -0.74 -13.13 9.86
C TYR A 146 -1.30 -11.80 9.33
N ARG A 147 -2.20 -11.86 8.34
CA ARG A 147 -2.85 -10.67 7.76
C ARG A 147 -3.60 -9.85 8.81
N THR A 148 -4.31 -10.54 9.70
CA THR A 148 -5.07 -9.91 10.79
C THR A 148 -4.14 -9.20 11.78
N ASP A 149 -3.02 -9.82 12.14
CA ASP A 149 -2.08 -9.24 13.10
C ASP A 149 -1.33 -8.05 12.51
N VAL A 150 -0.96 -8.11 11.24
CA VAL A 150 -0.41 -6.95 10.51
C VAL A 150 -1.45 -5.83 10.42
N SER A 151 -2.69 -6.14 10.08
CA SER A 151 -3.75 -5.12 10.00
C SER A 151 -3.93 -4.39 11.34
N LYS A 152 -3.87 -5.12 12.46
CA LYS A 152 -3.89 -4.50 13.80
C LYS A 152 -2.68 -3.60 14.04
N LYS A 153 -1.46 -4.08 13.73
CA LYS A 153 -0.20 -3.32 13.87
C LYS A 153 -0.31 -1.95 13.20
N TYR A 154 -0.78 -1.89 11.95
CA TYR A 154 -0.92 -0.64 11.20
C TYR A 154 -2.16 0.19 11.58
N SER A 155 -3.14 -0.40 12.26
CA SER A 155 -4.31 0.33 12.77
C SER A 155 -4.03 1.06 14.09
N THR A 156 -3.04 0.62 14.87
CA THR A 156 -2.75 1.15 16.21
C THR A 156 -1.75 2.31 16.23
N THR A 157 -1.16 2.67 15.09
CA THR A 157 -0.12 3.72 14.99
C THR A 157 -0.70 5.13 14.85
N SER A 158 -1.82 5.43 15.53
CA SER A 158 -2.37 6.80 15.62
C SER A 158 -1.57 7.62 16.62
#